data_AF-A0A2N1JUZ5-F1
#
_entry.id   AF-A0A2N1JUZ5-F1
#
_cell.length_a   1.000
_cell.length_b   1.000
_cell.length_c   1.000
_cell.angle_alpha   90.00
_cell.angle_beta   90.00
_cell.angle_gamma   90.00
#
_symmetry.space_group_name_H-M   'P 1'
#
loop_
_entity.id
_entity.type
_entity.pdbx_description
1 polymer ?
#
loop_
_entity_poly.entity_id
_entity_poly.type
_entity_poly.pdbx_seq_one_letter_code
_entity_poly.pdbx_strand_id
1 'polypeptide(L)'
;MYLLSLIQTIENGGGNMYIGRDMTELTMVSKSEWKEDELAYFHHSLQQILPYLNAEGQSIYKEIVIEIESRGGLQEGDASWTHGTRISYD
;
A
#
# COMPACT_ATOMS: atom_id res chain seq x y z
N MET A 1 -16.28 28.96 -13.62
CA MET A 1 -16.73 28.40 -12.32
C MET A 1 -16.45 26.90 -12.15
N TYR A 2 -16.26 26.09 -13.20
CA TYR A 2 -15.90 24.66 -13.03
C TYR A 2 -14.42 24.41 -12.70
N LEU A 3 -13.49 25.25 -13.18
CA LEU A 3 -12.05 25.05 -12.96
C LEU A 3 -11.60 25.27 -11.51
N LEU A 4 -12.16 26.24 -10.80
CA LEU A 4 -11.83 26.49 -9.39
C LEU A 4 -12.39 25.40 -8.46
N SER A 5 -13.52 24.77 -8.83
CA SER A 5 -14.09 23.68 -8.02
C SER A 5 -13.24 22.41 -8.08
N LEU A 6 -12.50 22.18 -9.18
CA LEU A 6 -11.61 21.02 -9.32
C LEU A 6 -10.36 21.16 -8.43
N ILE A 7 -9.85 22.38 -8.25
CA ILE A 7 -8.67 22.67 -7.42
C ILE A 7 -9.01 22.48 -5.93
N GLN A 8 -10.19 22.89 -5.48
CA GLN A 8 -10.61 22.71 -4.08
C GLN A 8 -10.83 21.24 -3.69
N THR A 9 -11.17 20.37 -4.65
CA THR A 9 -11.26 18.91 -4.40
C THR A 9 -9.89 18.24 -4.32
N ILE A 10 -8.85 18.83 -4.92
CA ILE A 10 -7.46 18.36 -4.77
C ILE A 10 -6.91 18.78 -3.40
N GLU A 11 -7.30 19.95 -2.88
CA GLU A 11 -6.88 20.41 -1.54
C GLU A 11 -7.69 19.79 -0.38
N ASN A 12 -8.93 19.33 -0.62
CA ASN A 12 -9.79 18.69 0.39
C ASN A 12 -10.04 17.19 0.11
N GLY A 13 -9.11 16.53 -0.58
CA GLY A 13 -9.13 15.10 -0.82
C GLY A 13 -8.25 14.37 0.19
N GLY A 14 -8.62 14.36 1.47
CA GLY A 14 -8.03 13.45 2.47
C GLY A 14 -8.43 12.00 2.19
N GLY A 15 -8.02 11.47 1.04
CA GLY A 15 -8.08 10.03 0.78
C GLY A 15 -7.12 9.32 1.72
N ASN A 16 -7.50 8.15 2.23
CA ASN A 16 -6.62 7.23 2.96
C ASN A 16 -5.37 6.96 2.11
N MET A 17 -4.34 7.78 2.29
CA MET A 17 -3.04 7.59 1.65
C MET A 17 -2.34 6.50 2.43
N TYR A 18 -1.76 5.54 1.72
CA TYR A 18 -0.85 4.58 2.32
C TYR A 18 0.31 5.29 3.00
N ILE A 19 0.59 4.91 4.24
CA ILE A 19 1.67 5.50 5.04
C ILE A 19 2.69 4.39 5.31
N GLY A 20 3.68 4.29 4.42
CA GLY A 20 4.75 3.30 4.49
C GLY A 20 5.78 3.51 3.39
N ARG A 21 6.80 2.65 3.36
CA ARG A 21 7.85 2.68 2.31
C ARG A 21 7.23 2.39 0.95
N ASP A 22 7.69 3.08 -0.08
CA ASP A 22 7.18 2.82 -1.42
C ASP A 22 7.74 1.51 -2.01
N MET A 23 7.19 1.10 -3.15
CA MET A 23 7.56 -0.15 -3.79
C MET A 23 9.03 -0.18 -4.24
N THR A 24 9.61 0.95 -4.66
CA THR A 24 11.00 1.03 -5.11
C THR A 24 11.96 0.88 -3.94
N GLU A 25 11.64 1.45 -2.78
CA GLU A 25 12.40 1.24 -1.55
C GLU A 25 12.31 -0.23 -1.12
N LEU A 26 11.11 -0.79 -1.16
CA LEU A 26 10.82 -2.13 -0.68
C LEU A 26 11.39 -3.25 -1.56
N THR A 27 11.56 -3.04 -2.87
CA THR A 27 12.21 -4.02 -3.76
C THR A 27 13.69 -4.18 -3.50
N MET A 28 14.34 -3.20 -2.87
CA MET A 28 15.74 -3.27 -2.45
C MET A 28 15.94 -3.97 -1.09
N VAL A 29 14.84 -4.35 -0.43
CA VAL A 29 14.84 -4.93 0.91
C VAL A 29 14.25 -6.34 0.88
N SER A 30 14.76 -7.23 1.73
CA SER A 30 14.20 -8.59 1.87
C SER A 30 12.74 -8.55 2.33
N LYS A 31 11.89 -9.45 1.80
CA LYS A 31 10.48 -9.55 2.21
C LYS A 31 10.29 -9.85 3.70
N SER A 32 11.25 -10.54 4.31
CA SER A 32 11.29 -10.77 5.76
C SER A 32 11.35 -9.48 6.59
N GLU A 33 11.82 -8.38 6.02
CA GLU A 33 11.94 -7.08 6.69
C GLU A 33 10.79 -6.13 6.34
N TRP A 34 9.83 -6.58 5.55
CA TRP A 34 8.60 -5.83 5.30
C TRP A 34 7.72 -5.89 6.54
N LYS A 35 7.14 -4.76 6.92
CA LYS A 35 6.16 -4.70 8.01
C LYS A 35 4.86 -5.35 7.53
N GLU A 36 4.08 -5.88 8.47
CA GLU A 36 2.76 -6.45 8.17
C GLU A 36 1.88 -5.44 7.42
N ASP A 37 2.00 -4.16 7.79
CA ASP A 37 1.25 -3.10 7.13
C ASP A 37 1.56 -2.91 5.66
N GLU A 38 2.83 -3.08 5.30
CA GLU A 38 3.32 -2.95 3.94
C GLU A 38 2.91 -4.19 3.13
N LEU A 39 3.08 -5.39 3.71
CA LEU A 39 2.68 -6.65 3.08
C LEU A 39 1.20 -6.66 2.74
N ALA A 40 0.35 -6.25 3.67
CA ALA A 40 -1.09 -6.26 3.47
C ALA A 40 -1.56 -5.18 2.50
N TYR A 41 -0.97 -3.97 2.54
CA TYR A 41 -1.25 -2.92 1.57
C TYR A 41 -0.91 -3.35 0.15
N PHE A 42 0.30 -3.89 -0.07
CA PHE A 42 0.73 -4.32 -1.40
C PHE A 42 0.05 -5.61 -1.84
N HIS A 43 -0.28 -6.52 -0.93
CA HIS A 43 -1.14 -7.67 -1.22
C HIS A 43 -2.50 -7.20 -1.76
N HIS A 44 -3.18 -6.30 -1.05
CA HIS A 44 -4.48 -5.77 -1.48
C HIS A 44 -4.38 -5.04 -2.83
N SER A 45 -3.39 -4.16 -2.97
CA SER A 45 -3.19 -3.34 -4.17
C SER A 45 -2.88 -4.19 -5.41
N LEU A 46 -1.95 -5.14 -5.29
CA LEU A 46 -1.53 -5.99 -6.41
C LEU A 46 -2.58 -7.05 -6.76
N GLN A 47 -3.32 -7.58 -5.77
CA GLN A 47 -4.42 -8.53 -6.02
C GLN A 47 -5.48 -7.94 -6.96
N GLN A 48 -5.81 -6.65 -6.82
CA GLN A 48 -6.82 -5.99 -7.65
C GLN A 48 -6.39 -5.85 -9.11
N ILE A 49 -5.09 -5.69 -9.37
CA ILE A 49 -4.54 -5.49 -10.72
C ILE A 49 -3.81 -6.74 -11.26
N LEU A 50 -3.87 -7.86 -10.54
CA LEU A 50 -3.15 -9.10 -10.84
C LEU A 50 -3.27 -9.56 -12.30
N PRO A 51 -4.45 -9.50 -12.97
CA PRO A 51 -4.58 -9.90 -14.38
C PRO A 51 -3.77 -9.04 -15.35
N TYR A 52 -3.39 -7.84 -14.93
CA TYR A 52 -2.67 -6.85 -15.74
C TYR A 52 -1.18 -6.78 -15.40
N LEU A 53 -0.72 -7.52 -14.39
CA LEU A 53 0.70 -7.57 -14.04
C LEU A 53 1.48 -8.40 -15.06
N ASN A 54 2.66 -7.92 -15.42
CA ASN A 54 3.64 -8.70 -16.17
C ASN A 54 4.25 -9.81 -15.31
N ALA A 55 5.11 -10.65 -15.90
CA ALA A 55 5.73 -11.78 -15.20
C ALA A 55 6.51 -11.37 -13.94
N GLU A 56 7.19 -10.21 -13.97
CA GLU A 56 7.94 -9.66 -12.83
C GLU A 56 7.00 -9.25 -11.69
N GLY A 57 5.95 -8.49 -11.99
CA GLY A 57 4.95 -8.08 -11.01
C GLY A 57 4.22 -9.27 -10.39
N GLN A 58 3.94 -10.33 -11.17
CA GLN A 58 3.37 -11.57 -10.65
C GLN A 58 4.36 -12.32 -9.73
N SER A 59 5.66 -12.30 -10.04
CA SER A 59 6.69 -12.91 -9.19
C SER A 59 6.76 -12.21 -7.84
N ILE A 60 6.80 -10.87 -7.86
CA ILE A 60 6.80 -10.05 -6.65
C ILE A 60 5.55 -10.31 -5.80
N TYR A 61 4.37 -10.35 -6.43
CA TYR A 61 3.13 -10.66 -5.72
C TYR A 61 3.18 -12.04 -5.05
N LYS A 62 3.71 -13.05 -5.75
CA LYS A 62 3.89 -14.38 -5.19
C LYS A 62 4.80 -14.39 -3.97
N GLU A 63 5.90 -13.64 -3.98
CA GLU A 63 6.79 -13.51 -2.82
C GLU A 63 6.08 -12.86 -1.63
N ILE A 64 5.26 -11.84 -1.86
CA ILE A 64 4.45 -11.20 -0.82
C ILE A 64 3.48 -12.21 -0.21
N VAL A 65 2.80 -13.02 -1.02
CA VAL A 65 1.88 -14.06 -0.54
C VAL A 65 2.62 -15.11 0.29
N ILE A 66 3.76 -15.60 -0.20
CA ILE A 66 4.59 -16.57 0.54
C ILE A 66 5.02 -16.01 1.90
N GLU A 67 5.41 -14.74 1.95
CA GLU A 67 5.82 -14.10 3.20
C GLU A 67 4.65 -13.93 4.17
N ILE A 68 3.46 -13.59 3.67
CA ILE A 68 2.24 -13.53 4.49
C ILE A 68 1.90 -14.93 5.04
N GLU A 69 1.94 -15.95 4.20
CA GLU A 69 1.67 -17.34 4.61
C GLU A 69 2.70 -17.84 5.62
N SER A 70 3.99 -17.50 5.45
CA SER A 70 5.06 -17.87 6.38
C SER A 70 4.87 -17.27 7.78
N ARG A 71 4.23 -16.10 7.87
CA ARG A 71 3.86 -15.42 9.12
C ARG A 71 2.54 -15.89 9.73
N GLY A 72 1.83 -16.80 9.08
CA GLY A 72 0.55 -17.33 9.57
C GLY A 72 -0.67 -16.58 9.04
N GLY A 73 -0.53 -15.79 7.98
CA GLY A 73 -1.61 -15.05 7.32
C GLY A 73 -1.71 -13.58 7.75
N LEU A 74 -2.66 -12.85 7.14
CA LEU A 74 -2.99 -11.48 7.55
C LEU A 74 -3.98 -11.52 8.72
N GLN A 75 -3.66 -10.91 9.85
CA GLN A 75 -4.60 -10.73 10.95
C GLN A 75 -5.61 -9.63 10.58
N GLU A 76 -6.91 -9.94 10.63
CA GLU A 76 -8.01 -9.08 10.14
C GLU A 76 -8.14 -7.71 10.86
N GLY A 77 -7.36 -7.45 11.91
CA GLY A 77 -7.44 -6.24 12.75
C GLY A 77 -6.31 -5.23 12.58
N ASP A 78 -5.15 -5.62 12.04
CA ASP A 78 -3.94 -4.79 12.08
C ASP A 78 -3.72 -3.99 10.80
N ALA A 79 -4.82 -3.66 10.10
CA ALA A 79 -4.83 -2.81 8.91
C ALA A 79 -4.55 -1.32 9.18
N SER A 80 -3.47 -1.04 9.90
CA SER A 80 -3.10 0.29 10.37
C SER A 80 -2.36 1.15 9.33
N TRP A 81 -2.21 0.66 8.09
CA TRP A 81 -1.56 1.39 6.97
C TRP A 81 -2.25 2.69 6.55
N THR A 82 -3.45 2.97 7.09
CA THR A 82 -4.22 4.20 6.88
C THR A 82 -4.21 5.16 8.09
N HIS A 83 -3.61 4.77 9.22
CA HIS A 83 -3.66 5.53 10.47
C HIS A 83 -2.39 6.38 10.66
N GLY A 84 -2.30 7.49 9.93
CA GLY A 84 -1.34 8.56 10.22
C GLY A 84 -2.01 9.93 10.05
N THR A 85 -2.11 10.62 11.17
CA THR A 85 -3.00 11.75 11.46
C THR A 85 -2.62 13.05 10.74
N ARG A 86 -3.65 13.87 10.46
CA ARG A 86 -3.66 15.33 10.20
C ARG A 86 -2.28 16.00 10.21
N ILE A 87 -1.87 16.49 9.04
CA ILE A 87 -0.76 17.43 8.90
C ILE A 87 -1.13 18.70 9.69
N SER A 88 -0.57 18.88 10.88
CA SER A 88 -0.63 20.16 11.60
C SER A 88 0.53 20.99 11.08
N TYR A 89 0.24 21.96 10.22
CA TYR A 89 1.18 23.04 9.93
C TYR A 89 1.13 24.02 11.11
N ASP A 90 2.28 24.28 11.73
CA ASP A 90 2.51 25.50 12.53
C ASP A 90 2.68 26.71 11.59
#